data_AF-A0A9X7DNH0-F1
#
_entry.id   AF-A0A9X7DNH0-F1
#
_cell.length_a   1.000
_cell.length_b   1.000
_cell.length_c   1.000
_cell.angle_alpha   90.00
_cell.angle_beta   90.00
_cell.angle_gamma   90.00
#
_symmetry.space_group_name_H-M   'P 1'
#
loop_
_entity.id
_entity.type
_entity.pdbx_description
1 polymer ?
#
loop_
_entity_poly.entity_id
_entity_poly.type
_entity_poly.pdbx_seq_one_letter_code
_entity_poly.pdbx_strand_id
1 'polypeptide(L)'
;MTEDFFADYEKFVVPPLYPFTGEKQKFNPKDYASYYILTVSLYDSLISNWNDAAKYKIDVRNCIDHVLNDFNEKKGGKYHLQLLEFESDKSYFVIALSIKNKIEKEKINGIISKYIEQLVSNSFYIGQSWYWLIGQKGKRDRKLFNITIKEYMH
;
A
#
# COMPACT_ATOMS: atom_id res chain seq x y z
N MET A 1 -8.50 -50.29 -13.89
CA MET A 1 -7.35 -49.38 -13.81
C MET A 1 -7.90 -47.98 -13.98
N THR A 2 -7.82 -47.14 -12.94
CA THR A 2 -8.14 -45.72 -13.06
C THR A 2 -6.92 -45.06 -13.68
N GLU A 3 -6.98 -44.80 -14.98
CA GLU A 3 -6.02 -43.92 -15.64
C GLU A 3 -6.03 -42.59 -14.89
N ASP A 4 -4.86 -42.16 -14.43
CA ASP A 4 -4.74 -40.97 -13.61
C ASP A 4 -5.03 -39.75 -14.50
N PHE A 5 -6.23 -39.20 -14.37
CA PHE A 5 -6.83 -38.22 -15.29
C PHE A 5 -5.96 -36.97 -15.51
N PHE A 6 -5.07 -36.67 -14.58
CA PHE A 6 -4.15 -35.53 -14.62
C PHE A 6 -2.68 -35.91 -14.87
N ALA A 7 -2.38 -37.14 -15.33
CA ALA A 7 -1.00 -37.59 -15.58
C ALA A 7 -0.19 -36.65 -16.51
N ASP A 8 -0.87 -35.91 -17.38
CA ASP A 8 -0.28 -35.02 -18.37
C ASP A 8 -0.35 -33.51 -18.00
N TYR A 9 -0.71 -33.15 -16.76
CA TYR A 9 -0.95 -31.75 -16.36
C TYR A 9 0.21 -30.80 -16.68
N GLU A 10 1.46 -31.29 -16.63
CA GLU A 10 2.66 -30.52 -16.93
C GLU A 10 2.68 -29.95 -18.36
N LYS A 11 2.02 -30.63 -19.32
CA LYS A 11 1.88 -30.15 -20.71
C LYS A 11 1.00 -28.89 -20.82
N PHE A 12 0.24 -28.59 -19.77
CA PHE A 12 -0.70 -27.46 -19.69
C PHE A 12 -0.22 -26.36 -18.73
N VAL A 13 0.91 -26.56 -18.06
CA VAL A 13 1.51 -25.54 -17.20
C VAL A 13 2.14 -24.46 -18.07
N VAL A 14 1.53 -23.27 -18.08
CA VAL A 14 2.12 -22.08 -18.66
C VAL A 14 2.92 -21.38 -17.57
N PRO A 15 4.27 -21.42 -17.60
CA PRO A 15 5.06 -20.66 -16.65
C PRO A 15 4.77 -19.15 -16.85
N PRO A 16 4.68 -18.36 -15.76
CA PRO A 16 4.41 -16.94 -15.88
C PRO A 16 5.48 -16.27 -16.75
N LEU A 17 5.03 -15.49 -17.75
CA LEU A 17 5.85 -14.80 -18.75
C LEU A 17 6.87 -13.80 -18.16
N TYR A 18 6.75 -13.49 -16.88
CA TYR A 18 7.67 -12.63 -16.17
C TYR A 18 8.42 -13.49 -15.16
N PRO A 19 9.71 -13.81 -15.38
CA PRO A 19 10.53 -14.24 -14.27
C PRO A 19 10.46 -13.13 -13.23
N PHE A 20 10.01 -13.46 -12.03
CA PHE A 20 10.13 -12.61 -10.85
C PHE A 20 11.64 -12.51 -10.57
N THR A 21 12.32 -11.68 -11.35
CA THR A 21 13.70 -11.29 -11.09
C THR A 21 13.60 -10.41 -9.86
N GLY A 22 13.83 -11.01 -8.69
CA GLY A 22 13.89 -10.33 -7.40
C GLY A 22 15.02 -9.30 -7.29
N GLU A 23 15.49 -8.75 -8.41
CA GLU A 23 16.28 -7.54 -8.42
C GLU A 23 15.38 -6.41 -7.94
N LYS A 24 15.52 -6.09 -6.66
CA LYS A 24 15.03 -4.83 -6.08
C LYS A 24 15.58 -3.71 -6.94
N GLN A 25 14.80 -3.25 -7.92
CA GLN A 25 15.13 -2.06 -8.69
C GLN A 25 15.38 -0.94 -7.69
N LYS A 26 16.63 -0.47 -7.65
CA LYS A 26 17.01 0.62 -6.76
C LYS A 26 16.25 1.85 -7.23
N PHE A 27 15.42 2.42 -6.35
CA PHE A 27 14.65 3.61 -6.67
C PHE A 27 15.58 4.74 -7.15
N ASN A 28 15.30 5.25 -8.34
CA ASN A 28 15.95 6.43 -8.90
C ASN A 28 14.86 7.46 -9.24
N PRO A 29 14.80 8.59 -8.53
CA PRO A 29 13.80 9.62 -8.78
C PRO A 29 13.72 10.01 -10.26
N LYS A 30 14.86 10.12 -10.96
CA LYS A 30 14.92 10.55 -12.36
C LYS A 30 14.12 9.67 -13.33
N ASP A 31 13.77 8.45 -12.93
CA ASP A 31 12.95 7.53 -13.73
C ASP A 31 11.45 7.86 -13.66
N TYR A 32 11.05 8.87 -12.87
CA TYR A 32 9.66 9.24 -12.59
C TYR A 32 9.33 10.66 -13.04
N ALA A 33 8.12 10.84 -13.58
CA ALA A 33 7.67 12.07 -14.21
C ALA A 33 6.84 12.98 -13.28
N SER A 34 6.28 12.42 -12.20
CA SER A 34 5.51 13.20 -11.22
C SER A 34 5.62 12.61 -9.81
N TYR A 35 5.47 13.49 -8.82
CA TYR A 35 5.64 13.19 -7.40
C TYR A 35 4.49 13.78 -6.60
N TYR A 36 4.00 13.01 -5.64
CA TYR A 36 2.94 13.41 -4.73
C TYR A 36 3.33 13.09 -3.30
N ILE A 37 2.98 13.98 -2.39
CA ILE A 37 3.06 13.75 -0.95
C ILE A 37 1.67 13.35 -0.47
N LEU A 38 1.59 12.21 0.19
CA LEU A 38 0.37 11.69 0.78
C LEU A 38 0.53 11.68 2.29
N THR A 39 -0.35 12.38 2.98
CA THR A 39 -0.49 12.28 4.44
C THR A 39 -1.60 11.30 4.74
N VAL A 40 -1.27 10.24 5.47
CA VAL A 40 -2.18 9.13 5.80
C VAL A 40 -2.44 9.17 7.30
N SER A 41 -3.68 9.43 7.69
CA SER A 41 -4.12 9.48 9.09
C SER A 41 -5.26 8.52 9.34
N LEU A 42 -5.46 8.08 10.58
CA LEU A 42 -6.59 7.21 10.92
C LEU A 42 -7.94 7.92 10.72
N TYR A 43 -8.88 7.22 10.09
CA TYR A 43 -10.28 7.65 9.99
C TYR A 43 -11.03 7.22 11.25
N ASP A 44 -11.81 8.12 11.85
CA ASP A 44 -12.57 7.83 13.09
C ASP A 44 -11.66 7.26 14.20
N SER A 45 -10.47 7.86 14.39
CA SER A 45 -9.42 7.31 15.24
C SER A 45 -9.84 7.16 16.71
N LEU A 46 -9.53 6.01 17.30
CA LEU A 46 -9.66 5.74 18.74
C LEU A 46 -8.34 5.94 19.51
N ILE A 47 -7.24 6.17 18.79
CA ILE A 47 -5.93 6.45 19.36
C ILE A 47 -5.44 7.84 18.96
N SER A 48 -4.67 8.49 19.82
CA SER A 48 -4.10 9.81 19.53
C SER A 48 -2.71 9.73 18.91
N ASN A 49 -2.00 8.62 19.13
CA ASN A 49 -0.63 8.37 18.68
C ASN A 49 -0.40 6.88 18.37
N TRP A 50 0.64 6.56 17.59
CA TRP A 50 0.97 5.17 17.23
C TRP A 50 1.49 4.33 18.39
N ASN A 51 2.04 4.92 19.47
CA ASN A 51 2.43 4.17 20.66
C ASN A 51 1.25 3.42 21.28
N ASP A 52 0.05 4.00 21.22
CA ASP A 52 -1.17 3.35 21.70
C ASP A 52 -1.56 2.11 20.87
N ALA A 53 -1.11 1.99 19.62
CA ALA A 53 -1.40 0.84 18.76
C ALA A 53 -0.77 -0.45 19.28
N ALA A 54 0.32 -0.37 20.05
CA ALA A 54 0.97 -1.52 20.68
C ALA A 54 0.04 -2.25 21.65
N LYS A 55 -0.93 -1.54 22.28
CA LYS A 55 -1.97 -2.15 23.14
C LYS A 55 -2.84 -3.16 22.38
N TYR A 56 -2.96 -2.97 21.06
CA TYR A 56 -3.70 -3.86 20.16
C TYR A 56 -2.78 -4.86 19.44
N LYS A 57 -1.52 -4.98 19.88
CA LYS A 57 -0.47 -5.82 19.28
C LYS A 57 -0.20 -5.46 17.83
N ILE A 58 -0.30 -4.18 17.49
CA ILE A 58 -0.04 -3.68 16.14
C ILE A 58 1.33 -3.02 16.14
N ASP A 59 2.24 -3.60 15.36
CA ASP A 59 3.48 -2.94 15.00
C ASP A 59 3.25 -2.10 13.73
N VAL A 60 2.87 -0.85 13.96
CA VAL A 60 2.48 0.09 12.90
C VAL A 60 3.61 0.25 11.89
N ARG A 61 4.86 0.37 12.37
CA ARG A 61 6.02 0.61 11.51
C ARG A 61 6.28 -0.58 10.60
N ASN A 62 6.36 -1.79 11.18
CA ASN A 62 6.59 -3.01 10.40
C ASN A 62 5.46 -3.27 9.40
N CYS A 63 4.21 -3.00 9.78
CA CYS A 63 3.09 -3.13 8.85
C CYS A 63 3.19 -2.13 7.68
N ILE A 64 3.54 -0.86 7.95
CA ILE A 64 3.76 0.13 6.89
C ILE A 64 4.88 -0.33 5.95
N ASP A 65 6.04 -0.70 6.49
CA ASP A 65 7.18 -1.14 5.68
C ASP A 65 6.82 -2.36 4.84
N HIS A 66 6.09 -3.33 5.40
CA HIS A 66 5.58 -4.49 4.65
C HIS A 66 4.66 -4.05 3.51
N VAL A 67 3.66 -3.21 3.76
CA VAL A 67 2.70 -2.75 2.75
C VAL A 67 3.39 -1.99 1.62
N LEU A 68 4.36 -1.13 1.94
CA LEU A 68 5.11 -0.37 0.95
C LEU A 68 5.98 -1.28 0.08
N ASN A 69 6.67 -2.25 0.69
CA ASN A 69 7.46 -3.24 -0.04
C ASN A 69 6.58 -4.09 -0.97
N ASP A 70 5.48 -4.63 -0.45
CA ASP A 70 4.51 -5.43 -1.21
C ASP A 70 3.94 -4.63 -2.40
N PHE A 71 3.64 -3.35 -2.18
CA PHE A 71 3.15 -2.46 -3.23
C PHE A 71 4.22 -2.25 -4.31
N ASN A 72 5.45 -1.92 -3.90
CA ASN A 72 6.55 -1.61 -4.82
C ASN A 72 6.96 -2.83 -5.64
N GLU A 73 6.94 -4.03 -5.06
CA GLU A 73 7.19 -5.28 -5.78
C GLU A 73 6.09 -5.57 -6.80
N LYS A 74 4.80 -5.45 -6.42
CA LYS A 74 3.67 -5.73 -7.31
C LYS A 74 3.48 -4.67 -8.41
N LYS A 75 3.91 -3.43 -8.17
CA LYS A 75 3.72 -2.29 -9.09
C LYS A 75 5.02 -1.83 -9.75
N GLY A 76 6.08 -2.61 -9.60
CA GLY A 76 7.43 -2.35 -10.11
C GLY A 76 7.41 -1.72 -11.50
N GLY A 77 8.14 -0.61 -11.64
CA GLY A 77 8.29 0.10 -12.91
C GLY A 77 7.14 1.03 -13.32
N LYS A 78 6.03 1.15 -12.59
CA LYS A 78 4.97 2.17 -12.87
C LYS A 78 4.78 3.17 -11.74
N TYR A 79 4.77 2.68 -10.50
CA TYR A 79 4.58 3.47 -9.30
C TYR A 79 5.65 3.09 -8.28
N HIS A 80 5.99 4.04 -7.41
CA HIS A 80 6.85 3.78 -6.25
C HIS A 80 6.34 4.55 -5.05
N LEU A 81 6.21 3.88 -3.91
CA LEU A 81 5.90 4.48 -2.63
C LEU A 81 7.13 4.46 -1.72
N GLN A 82 7.36 5.58 -1.03
CA GLN A 82 8.45 5.71 -0.06
C GLN A 82 7.91 6.37 1.21
N LEU A 83 8.25 5.82 2.38
CA LEU A 83 7.95 6.46 3.65
C LEU A 83 8.88 7.66 3.86
N LEU A 84 8.30 8.83 4.13
CA LEU A 84 9.04 10.07 4.39
C LEU A 84 9.05 10.43 5.88
N GLU A 85 7.90 10.32 6.54
CA GLU A 85 7.73 10.69 7.94
C GLU A 85 6.95 9.60 8.68
N PHE A 86 7.48 9.18 9.82
CA PHE A 86 6.81 8.33 10.79
C PHE A 86 7.34 8.68 12.18
N GLU A 87 6.47 9.21 13.03
CA GLU A 87 6.80 9.50 14.43
C GLU A 87 5.77 8.81 15.32
N SER A 88 6.24 8.14 16.36
CA SER A 88 5.41 7.27 17.20
C SER A 88 4.38 8.04 18.06
N ASP A 89 4.62 9.32 18.31
CA ASP A 89 3.76 10.24 19.05
C ASP A 89 2.66 10.88 18.19
N LYS A 90 2.68 10.66 16.87
CA LYS A 90 1.64 11.07 15.92
C LYS A 90 0.72 9.90 15.59
N SER A 91 -0.46 10.18 15.04
CA SER A 91 -1.42 9.19 14.51
C SER A 91 -1.59 9.30 12.98
N TYR A 92 -0.56 9.84 12.34
CA TYR A 92 -0.44 9.90 10.90
C TYR A 92 0.98 9.53 10.47
N PHE A 93 1.16 9.28 9.18
CA PHE A 93 2.46 9.13 8.54
C PHE A 93 2.43 9.75 7.14
N VAL A 94 3.60 10.04 6.58
CA VAL A 94 3.72 10.70 5.27
C VAL A 94 4.47 9.79 4.31
N ILE A 95 3.89 9.58 3.13
CA ILE A 95 4.50 8.80 2.05
C ILE A 95 4.64 9.64 0.78
N ALA A 96 5.74 9.46 0.07
CA ALA A 96 5.91 9.92 -1.30
C ALA A 96 5.33 8.88 -2.26
N LEU A 97 4.59 9.34 -3.27
CA LEU A 97 4.22 8.57 -4.44
C LEU A 97 4.95 9.14 -5.66
N SER A 98 5.76 8.31 -6.29
CA SER A 98 6.39 8.61 -7.57
C SER A 98 5.69 7.85 -8.69
N ILE A 99 5.39 8.54 -9.79
CA ILE A 99 4.66 7.98 -10.93
C ILE A 99 5.53 8.10 -12.20
N LYS A 100 5.72 6.98 -12.90
CA LYS A 100 6.64 6.93 -14.05
C LYS A 100 6.16 7.77 -15.23
N ASN A 101 4.86 7.73 -15.51
CA ASN A 101 4.25 8.45 -16.63
C ASN A 101 3.50 9.68 -16.13
N LYS A 102 3.47 10.76 -16.92
CA LYS A 102 2.57 11.89 -16.64
C LYS A 102 1.12 11.42 -16.71
N ILE A 103 0.39 11.68 -15.63
CA ILE A 103 -1.04 11.42 -15.54
C ILE A 103 -1.73 12.79 -15.43
N GLU A 104 -2.85 12.95 -16.13
CA GLU A 104 -3.71 14.12 -15.96
C GLU A 104 -4.14 14.25 -14.50
N LYS A 105 -4.05 15.47 -13.93
CA LYS A 105 -4.39 15.74 -12.52
C LYS A 105 -5.77 15.20 -12.11
N GLU A 106 -6.73 15.28 -13.01
CA GLU A 106 -8.11 14.82 -12.80
C GLU A 106 -8.20 13.29 -12.60
N LYS A 107 -7.28 12.52 -13.20
CA LYS A 107 -7.22 11.06 -13.08
C LYS A 107 -6.40 10.58 -11.88
N ILE A 108 -5.58 11.45 -11.29
CA ILE A 108 -4.69 11.11 -10.18
C ILE A 108 -5.49 10.78 -8.91
N ASN A 109 -6.51 11.58 -8.59
CA ASN A 109 -7.39 11.31 -7.45
C ASN A 109 -8.09 9.95 -7.58
N GLY A 110 -8.54 9.59 -8.79
CA GLY A 110 -9.15 8.30 -9.06
C GLY A 110 -8.16 7.13 -8.93
N ILE A 111 -6.93 7.29 -9.40
CA ILE A 111 -5.88 6.28 -9.25
C ILE A 111 -5.47 6.12 -7.79
N ILE A 112 -5.32 7.22 -7.05
CA ILE A 112 -4.89 7.16 -5.65
C ILE A 112 -6.01 6.60 -4.77
N SER A 113 -7.26 7.03 -4.93
CA SER A 113 -8.38 6.45 -4.20
C SER A 113 -8.58 4.98 -4.55
N LYS A 114 -8.54 4.62 -5.84
CA LYS A 114 -8.73 3.22 -6.25
C LYS A 114 -7.56 2.31 -5.88
N TYR A 115 -6.33 2.76 -6.01
CA TYR A 115 -5.16 1.90 -5.80
C TYR A 115 -4.56 2.07 -4.41
N ILE A 116 -4.31 3.29 -3.96
CA ILE A 116 -3.65 3.50 -2.66
C ILE A 116 -4.64 3.26 -1.54
N GLU A 117 -5.84 3.87 -1.53
CA GLU A 117 -6.78 3.59 -0.43
C GLU A 117 -7.17 2.11 -0.38
N GLN A 118 -7.43 1.45 -1.52
CA GLN A 118 -7.76 0.02 -1.51
C GLN A 118 -6.57 -0.89 -1.19
N LEU A 119 -5.37 -0.66 -1.74
CA LEU A 119 -4.21 -1.55 -1.47
C LEU A 119 -3.70 -1.37 -0.03
N VAL A 120 -3.59 -0.13 0.42
CA VAL A 120 -3.21 0.20 1.80
C VAL A 120 -4.27 -0.39 2.72
N SER A 121 -5.54 -0.02 2.57
CA SER A 121 -6.59 -0.51 3.48
C SER A 121 -6.73 -2.03 3.45
N ASN A 122 -6.71 -2.69 2.28
CA ASN A 122 -6.86 -4.14 2.22
C ASN A 122 -5.67 -4.87 2.85
N SER A 123 -4.43 -4.42 2.59
CA SER A 123 -3.26 -5.05 3.19
C SER A 123 -3.22 -4.84 4.71
N PHE A 124 -3.67 -3.69 5.20
CA PHE A 124 -3.83 -3.47 6.64
C PHE A 124 -5.02 -4.24 7.23
N TYR A 125 -6.09 -4.48 6.47
CA TYR A 125 -7.27 -5.23 6.92
C TYR A 125 -7.07 -6.74 7.05
N ILE A 126 -6.17 -7.33 6.27
CA ILE A 126 -5.84 -8.76 6.40
C ILE A 126 -5.27 -9.04 7.81
N GLY A 127 -4.61 -8.06 8.42
CA GLY A 127 -4.33 -8.04 9.86
C GLY A 127 -5.50 -7.43 10.62
N GLN A 128 -6.52 -8.24 10.97
CA GLN A 128 -7.79 -7.81 11.58
C GLN A 128 -7.66 -6.84 12.79
N SER A 129 -6.48 -6.73 13.40
CA SER A 129 -6.22 -5.82 14.52
C SER A 129 -6.41 -4.34 14.18
N TRP A 130 -6.20 -3.90 12.94
CA TRP A 130 -6.29 -2.48 12.56
C TRP A 130 -7.68 -1.86 12.76
N TYR A 131 -8.75 -2.66 12.69
CA TYR A 131 -10.11 -2.20 13.00
C TYR A 131 -10.29 -1.77 14.46
N TRP A 132 -9.40 -2.17 15.38
CA TRP A 132 -9.44 -1.72 16.77
C TRP A 132 -8.96 -0.29 16.95
N LEU A 133 -8.23 0.26 15.96
CA LEU A 133 -7.73 1.64 15.99
C LEU A 133 -8.79 2.65 15.55
N ILE A 134 -9.92 2.19 15.02
CA ILE A 134 -10.98 3.03 14.45
C ILE A 134 -12.34 2.77 15.13
N GLY A 135 -13.15 3.81 15.19
CA GLY A 135 -14.47 3.81 15.81
C GLY A 135 -15.55 3.15 14.96
N GLN A 136 -16.80 3.27 15.42
CA GLN A 136 -17.94 2.63 14.77
C GLN A 136 -18.23 3.18 13.37
N LYS A 137 -17.95 4.46 13.14
CA LYS A 137 -18.14 5.09 11.82
C LYS A 137 -17.14 4.50 10.83
N GLY A 138 -15.87 4.37 11.23
CA GLY A 138 -14.83 3.74 10.42
C GLY A 138 -15.14 2.29 10.07
N LYS A 139 -15.61 1.51 11.06
CA LYS A 139 -16.01 0.10 10.86
C LYS A 139 -17.17 -0.04 9.88
N ARG A 140 -18.21 0.77 10.05
CA ARG A 140 -19.39 0.78 9.17
C ARG A 140 -19.02 1.16 7.74
N ASP A 141 -18.21 2.21 7.58
CA ASP A 141 -17.80 2.73 6.28
C ASP A 141 -16.67 1.88 5.66
N ARG A 142 -16.16 0.86 6.38
CA ARG A 142 -15.01 0.04 6.02
C ARG A 142 -13.80 0.87 5.59
N LYS A 143 -13.54 1.97 6.30
CA LYS A 143 -12.45 2.91 6.02
C LYS A 143 -11.48 3.01 7.20
N LEU A 144 -10.21 2.65 6.99
CA LEU A 144 -9.15 2.77 8.01
C LEU A 144 -8.51 4.15 8.03
N PHE A 145 -8.26 4.72 6.86
CA PHE A 145 -7.43 5.92 6.73
C PHE A 145 -8.16 7.04 5.99
N ASN A 146 -7.83 8.27 6.36
CA ASN A 146 -7.97 9.44 5.50
C ASN A 146 -6.65 9.69 4.80
N ILE A 147 -6.71 10.07 3.53
CA ILE A 147 -5.53 10.41 2.74
C ILE A 147 -5.72 11.82 2.18
N THR A 148 -4.78 12.71 2.48
CA THR A 148 -4.67 14.01 1.81
C THR A 148 -3.48 13.99 0.88
N ILE A 149 -3.62 14.61 -0.29
CA ILE A 149 -2.63 14.53 -1.37
C ILE A 149 -2.22 15.93 -1.77
N LYS A 150 -0.91 16.15 -1.91
CA LYS A 150 -0.36 17.38 -2.47
C LYS A 150 0.67 17.04 -3.53
N GLU A 151 0.55 17.65 -4.70
CA GLU A 151 1.57 17.53 -5.74
C GLU A 151 2.87 18.16 -5.24
N TYR A 152 3.97 17.43 -5.43
CA TYR A 152 5.31 17.90 -5.13
C TYR A 152 5.93 18.45 -6.42
N MET A 153 5.87 19.77 -6.56
CA MET A 153 6.57 20.48 -7.63
C MET A 153 7.95 20.86 -7.11
N HIS A 154 8.99 20.45 -7.83
CA HIS A 154 10.37 20.81 -7.58
C HIS A 154 10.91 21.65 -8.73
#